data_AF-A0A5E4J0Z8-F1
#
_entry.id   AF-A0A5E4J0Z8-F1
#
_cell.length_a   1.000
_cell.length_b   1.000
_cell.length_c   1.000
_cell.angle_alpha   90.00
_cell.angle_beta   90.00
_cell.angle_gamma   90.00
#
_symmetry.space_group_name_H-M   'P 1'
#
loop_
_entity.id
_entity.type
_entity.pdbx_description
1 polymer ?
#
loop_
_entity_poly.entity_id
_entity_poly.type
_entity_poly.pdbx_seq_one_letter_code
_entity_poly.pdbx_strand_id
1 'polypeptide(L)' 'MPCQENPNPGAINYRKLHKSPKRWDKKELIIMARFPEAENRILNLKICMRCNARNPVRATRCRKCGYRGLRMKSKENKTA' A
#
# COMPACT_ATOMS: atom_id res chain seq x y z
N MET A 1 -46.94 -13.04 0.72
CA MET A 1 -46.47 -11.72 0.24
C MET A 1 -45.34 -11.97 -0.74
N PRO A 2 -45.55 -11.76 -2.05
CA PRO A 2 -44.52 -11.98 -3.06
C PRO A 2 -43.58 -10.77 -3.13
N CYS A 3 -42.30 -11.00 -2.89
CA CYS A 3 -41.25 -10.01 -3.15
C CYS A 3 -41.17 -9.79 -4.67
N GLN A 4 -41.60 -8.62 -5.13
CA GLN A 4 -41.48 -8.25 -6.54
C GLN A 4 -40.00 -8.07 -6.89
N GLU A 5 -39.48 -8.98 -7.71
CA GLU A 5 -38.16 -8.88 -8.33
C GLU A 5 -38.21 -7.76 -9.37
N ASN A 6 -37.63 -6.61 -9.05
CA ASN A 6 -37.47 -5.54 -10.03
C ASN A 6 -36.29 -5.89 -10.97
N PRO A 7 -36.52 -6.06 -12.29
CA PRO A 7 -35.43 -6.30 -13.22
C PRO A 7 -34.56 -5.04 -13.32
N ASN A 8 -33.29 -5.16 -12.96
CA ASN A 8 -32.31 -4.08 -13.00
C ASN A 8 -32.17 -3.53 -14.44
N PRO A 9 -32.64 -2.30 -14.75
CA PRO A 9 -32.55 -1.74 -16.08
C PRO A 9 -31.17 -1.12 -16.28
N GLY A 10 -30.16 -1.97 -16.48
CA GLY A 10 -28.78 -1.50 -16.47
C GLY A 10 -27.74 -2.49 -16.98
N ALA A 11 -28.13 -3.41 -17.87
CA ALA A 11 -27.16 -4.28 -18.55
C ALA A 11 -26.36 -3.47 -19.60
N ILE A 12 -25.49 -2.58 -19.11
CA ILE A 12 -24.53 -1.86 -19.95
C ILE A 12 -23.49 -2.88 -20.38
N ASN A 13 -23.48 -3.20 -21.68
CA ASN A 13 -22.54 -4.13 -22.28
C ASN A 13 -21.13 -3.51 -22.27
N TYR A 14 -20.34 -3.83 -21.25
CA TYR A 14 -19.00 -3.28 -20.97
C TYR A 14 -17.93 -3.62 -22.03
N ARG A 15 -18.29 -4.31 -23.12
CA ARG A 15 -17.36 -4.83 -24.13
C ARG A 15 -16.93 -3.81 -25.20
N LYS A 16 -17.39 -2.55 -25.15
CA LYS A 16 -17.16 -1.54 -26.20
C LYS A 16 -16.39 -0.27 -25.77
N LEU A 17 -15.66 -0.30 -24.65
CA LEU A 17 -14.81 0.84 -24.23
C LEU A 17 -13.29 0.58 -24.30
N HIS A 18 -12.84 -0.54 -24.86
CA HIS A 18 -11.41 -0.80 -25.09
C HIS A 18 -10.93 -0.26 -26.45
N LYS A 19 -11.06 1.05 -26.67
CA LYS A 19 -10.17 1.74 -27.62
C LYS A 19 -8.92 2.10 -26.83
N SER A 20 -7.95 1.19 -26.84
CA SER A 20 -6.65 1.34 -26.19
C SER A 20 -5.94 2.62 -26.64
N PRO A 21 -5.75 3.64 -25.78
CA PRO A 21 -4.72 4.64 -26.03
C PRO A 21 -3.38 3.92 -25.83
N LYS A 22 -2.64 3.74 -26.93
CA LYS A 22 -1.31 3.14 -26.90
C LYS A 22 -0.37 4.02 -26.08
N ARG A 23 0.36 3.35 -25.19
CA ARG A 23 1.66 3.76 -24.64
C ARG A 23 1.61 4.98 -23.70
N TRP A 24 1.18 4.74 -22.48
CA TRP A 24 1.54 5.57 -21.34
C TRP A 24 3.06 5.55 -21.19
N ASP A 25 3.71 6.70 -21.41
CA ASP A 25 5.12 6.85 -21.13
C ASP A 25 5.39 6.62 -19.65
N LYS A 26 6.14 5.57 -19.33
CA LYS A 26 6.43 5.06 -17.97
C LYS A 26 7.10 6.09 -17.04
N LYS A 27 7.46 7.28 -17.54
CA LYS A 27 8.17 8.33 -16.80
C LYS A 27 7.26 9.22 -15.95
N GLU A 28 5.98 9.39 -16.29
CA GLU A 28 5.08 10.30 -15.55
C GLU A 28 4.38 9.68 -14.33
N LEU A 29 4.25 8.34 -14.27
CA LEU A 29 3.56 7.64 -13.17
C LEU A 29 4.33 7.63 -11.83
N ILE A 30 5.64 7.89 -11.84
CA ILE A 30 6.50 7.78 -10.65
C ILE A 30 6.44 9.07 -9.80
N ILE A 31 6.15 10.22 -10.42
CA ILE A 31 6.20 11.53 -9.75
C ILE A 31 4.93 11.81 -8.93
N MET A 32 3.77 11.22 -9.31
CA MET A 32 2.47 11.45 -8.67
C MET A 32 2.20 10.65 -7.37
N ALA A 33 3.09 9.74 -6.95
CA ALA A 33 2.77 8.79 -5.88
C ALA A 33 3.52 9.00 -4.54
N ARG A 34 4.18 10.15 -4.32
CA ARG A 34 4.86 10.44 -3.05
C ARG A 34 3.99 11.30 -2.13
N PHE A 35 3.32 10.65 -1.18
CA PHE A 35 2.53 11.30 -0.14
C PHE A 35 3.34 11.35 1.17
N PRO A 36 3.88 12.52 1.56
CA PRO A 36 4.80 12.62 2.71
C PRO A 36 4.13 12.22 4.03
N GLU A 37 2.82 12.44 4.17
CA GLU A 37 2.05 12.06 5.36
C GLU A 37 1.94 10.54 5.51
N ALA A 38 1.73 9.82 4.40
CA ALA A 38 1.66 8.36 4.39
C ALA A 38 3.05 7.75 4.65
N GLU A 39 4.09 8.33 4.06
CA GLU A 39 5.48 7.94 4.30
C GLU A 39 5.85 8.04 5.78
N ASN A 40 5.48 9.13 6.45
CA ASN A 40 5.77 9.32 7.86
C ASN A 40 5.04 8.29 8.75
N ARG A 41 3.85 7.82 8.36
CA ARG A 41 3.10 6.78 9.10
C ARG A 41 3.66 5.38 8.85
N ILE A 42 4.09 5.10 7.63
CA ILE A 42 4.47 3.74 7.20
C ILE A 42 5.97 3.45 7.38
N LEU A 43 6.82 4.46 7.22
CA LEU A 43 8.28 4.30 7.18
C LEU A 43 8.96 4.59 8.52
N ASN A 44 8.34 5.38 9.40
CA ASN A 44 8.89 5.67 10.74
C ASN A 44 8.62 4.53 11.73
N LEU A 45 9.15 3.35 11.43
CA LEU A 45 9.03 2.17 12.25
C LEU A 45 10.39 1.50 12.37
N LYS A 46 10.62 0.90 13.53
CA LYS A 46 11.77 0.02 13.77
C LYS A 46 11.32 -1.43 13.59
N ILE A 47 12.13 -2.23 12.91
CA ILE A 47 11.91 -3.66 12.70
C ILE A 47 12.93 -4.40 13.54
N CYS A 48 12.47 -5.35 14.34
CA CYS A 48 13.39 -6.21 15.08
C CYS A 48 14.04 -7.24 14.15
N MET A 49 15.34 -7.51 14.37
CA MET A 49 16.09 -8.49 13.57
C MET A 49 15.79 -9.96 13.92
N ARG A 50 15.07 -10.22 15.02
CA ARG A 50 14.72 -11.58 15.46
C ARG A 50 13.24 -11.93 15.27
N CYS A 51 12.35 -11.02 15.67
CA CYS A 51 10.89 -11.23 15.67
C CYS A 51 10.19 -10.63 14.42
N ASN A 52 10.91 -9.86 13.58
CA ASN A 52 10.38 -9.03 12.47
C ASN A 52 9.19 -8.13 12.83
N ALA A 53 8.88 -7.97 14.12
CA ALA A 53 7.78 -7.13 14.57
C ALA A 53 8.07 -5.65 14.28
N ARG A 54 7.01 -4.93 13.90
CA ARG A 54 7.02 -3.48 13.75
C ARG A 54 6.90 -2.84 15.13
N ASN A 55 7.87 -2.02 15.47
CA ASN A 55 7.98 -1.33 16.75
C ASN A 55 8.04 0.19 16.52
N PRO A 56 7.58 1.00 17.48
CA PRO A 56 7.65 2.45 17.36
C PRO A 56 9.12 2.92 17.39
N VAL A 57 9.39 4.10 16.81
CA VAL A 57 10.75 4.67 16.73
C VAL A 57 11.39 4.86 18.11
N ARG A 58 10.58 5.17 19.14
CA ARG A 58 11.05 5.37 20.51
C ARG A 58 11.29 4.07 21.29
N ALA A 59 10.97 2.90 20.73
CA ALA A 59 11.17 1.64 21.45
C ALA A 59 12.65 1.23 21.52
N THR A 60 13.08 0.86 22.72
CA THR A 60 14.39 0.28 23.04
C THR A 60 14.42 -1.26 23.01
N ARG A 61 13.24 -1.91 22.99
CA ARG A 61 13.08 -3.39 22.98
C ARG A 61 11.89 -3.85 22.14
N CYS A 62 12.00 -4.99 21.42
CA CYS A 62 10.87 -5.61 20.68
C CYS A 62 9.75 -5.94 21.68
N ARG A 63 8.51 -5.49 21.41
CA ARG A 63 7.33 -5.80 22.25
C ARG A 63 7.04 -7.30 22.37
N LYS A 64 7.44 -8.11 21.39
CA LYS A 64 7.20 -9.56 21.37
C LYS A 64 8.32 -10.39 21.98
N CYS A 65 9.59 -10.09 21.67
CA CYS A 65 10.72 -10.94 22.05
C CYS A 65 11.72 -10.29 23.02
N GLY A 66 11.54 -9.02 23.40
CA GLY A 66 12.45 -8.32 24.30
C GLY A 66 13.84 -8.00 23.73
N TYR A 67 14.15 -8.40 22.50
CA TYR A 67 15.45 -8.16 21.86
C TYR A 67 15.70 -6.66 21.63
N ARG A 68 16.94 -6.22 21.83
CA ARG A 68 17.38 -4.80 21.73
C ARG A 68 17.90 -4.42 20.34
N GLY A 69 18.25 -5.39 19.49
CA GLY A 69 18.71 -5.14 18.12
C GLY A 69 17.54 -4.84 17.18
N LEU A 70 17.16 -3.56 17.13
CA LEU A 70 16.11 -3.04 16.25
C LEU A 70 16.73 -2.20 15.15
N ARG A 71 16.50 -2.57 13.89
CA ARG A 71 16.91 -1.80 12.72
C ARG A 71 15.78 -0.83 12.31
N MET A 72 16.12 0.32 11.77
CA MET A 72 15.11 1.20 11.16
C MET A 72 14.65 0.63 9.81
N LYS A 73 13.38 0.84 9.46
CA LYS A 73 12.89 0.51 8.11
C LYS A 73 13.50 1.50 7.12
N SER A 74 14.03 1.01 6.01
CA SER A 74 14.55 1.85 4.93
C SER A 74 13.40 2.64 4.31
N LYS A 75 13.62 3.95 4.10
CA LYS A 75 12.65 4.84 3.44
C LYS A 75 12.59 4.64 1.93
N GLU A 76 13.69 4.16 1.35
CA GLU A 76 13.82 3.95 -0.08
C GLU A 76 13.73 2.46 -0.42
N ASN A 77 13.09 2.17 -1.56
CA ASN A 77 13.14 0.84 -2.13
C ASN A 77 14.57 0.59 -2.64
N LYS A 78 15.18 -0.52 -2.25
CA LYS A 78 16.56 -0.89 -2.67
C LYS A 78 16.64 -1.39 -4.11
N THR A 79 15.54 -1.37 -4.85
CA THR A 79 15.48 -1.66 -6.28
C THR A 79 15.74 -0.37 -7.05
N ALA A 80 17.02 -0.07 -7.24
CA ALA A 80 17.51 0.86 -8.26
C ALA A 80 18.19 0.04 -9.36
#